data_AF-A0A482X0F9-F1
#
_entry.id   AF-A0A482X0F9-F1
#
_cell.length_a   1.000
_cell.length_b   1.000
_cell.length_c   1.000
_cell.angle_alpha   90.00
_cell.angle_beta   90.00
_cell.angle_gamma   90.00
#
_symmetry.space_group_name_H-M   'P 1'
#
loop_
_entity.id
_entity.type
_entity.pdbx_description
1 polymer ?
#
loop_
_entity_poly.entity_id
_entity_poly.type
_entity_poly.pdbx_seq_one_letter_code
_entity_poly.pdbx_strand_id
1 'polypeptide(L)'
;MQEFGSQLSGLPCPEPDCTGLLLSQRPLDYRAPDWSCQQCGQPQSPATVVELQRQQGRHLAGIDTSDPDHVIAFLAERRVPDTGIVAVQLKAGLNLFLVMVDGYKLHELSDEHLKVKEKMCRDLLSVMDKLKIGNTRLKGLNVFDLHQTLSEKMRRIKLEEVWRPIIILGWKLL
;
A
#
# COMPACT_ATOMS: atom_id res chain seq x y z
N MET A 1 -14.68 -2.39 -18.00
CA MET A 1 -14.05 -2.14 -16.68
C MET A 1 -12.73 -1.45 -16.93
N GLN A 2 -12.65 -0.16 -16.59
CA GLN A 2 -11.47 0.68 -16.83
C GLN A 2 -10.29 0.17 -15.99
N GLU A 3 -9.10 0.11 -16.59
CA GLU A 3 -7.85 -0.36 -15.95
C GLU A 3 -7.92 -1.72 -15.24
N PHE A 4 -8.76 -2.63 -15.73
CA PHE A 4 -9.03 -3.93 -15.08
C PHE A 4 -9.46 -3.80 -13.60
N GLY A 5 -10.00 -2.64 -13.20
CA GLY A 5 -10.38 -2.32 -11.82
C GLY A 5 -9.22 -2.04 -10.87
N SER A 6 -8.00 -1.86 -11.39
CA SER A 6 -6.84 -1.45 -10.59
C SER A 6 -6.95 -0.01 -10.10
N GLN A 7 -7.50 0.89 -10.92
CA GLN A 7 -7.68 2.32 -10.61
C GLN A 7 -6.34 3.00 -10.27
N LEU A 8 -5.25 2.57 -10.91
CA LEU A 8 -3.91 3.09 -10.70
C LEU A 8 -3.78 4.56 -11.11
N SER A 9 -4.49 4.99 -12.16
CA SER A 9 -4.51 6.41 -12.56
C SER A 9 -5.49 7.26 -11.76
N GLY A 10 -6.21 6.65 -10.80
CA GLY A 10 -7.20 7.32 -9.98
C GLY A 10 -6.63 8.53 -9.25
N LEU A 11 -7.31 9.67 -9.39
CA LEU A 11 -7.06 10.89 -8.61
C LEU A 11 -8.22 11.10 -7.63
N PRO A 12 -8.00 11.74 -6.47
CA PRO A 12 -9.10 12.08 -5.57
C PRO A 12 -10.08 13.03 -6.26
N CYS A 13 -11.38 12.83 -6.04
CA CYS A 13 -12.39 13.77 -6.52
C CYS A 13 -12.21 15.12 -5.80
N PRO A 14 -12.24 16.26 -6.53
CA PRO A 14 -12.12 17.58 -5.92
C PRO A 14 -13.42 18.08 -5.28
N GLU A 15 -14.54 17.37 -5.48
CA GLU A 15 -15.83 17.75 -4.90
C GLU A 15 -15.83 17.54 -3.38
N PRO A 16 -16.19 18.55 -2.55
CA PRO A 16 -16.03 18.52 -1.10
C PRO A 16 -16.63 17.30 -0.37
N ASP A 17 -17.77 16.80 -0.86
CA ASP A 17 -18.51 15.68 -0.25
C ASP A 17 -18.34 14.35 -1.02
N CYS A 18 -17.33 14.25 -1.88
CA CYS A 18 -17.09 13.06 -2.70
C CYS A 18 -15.75 12.40 -2.37
N THR A 19 -15.81 11.15 -1.92
CA THR A 19 -14.63 10.29 -1.70
C THR A 19 -14.28 9.43 -2.92
N GLY A 20 -14.93 9.70 -4.05
CA GLY A 20 -14.77 8.92 -5.28
C GLY A 20 -13.45 9.20 -5.98
N LEU A 21 -13.15 8.37 -6.98
CA LEU A 21 -11.97 8.53 -7.82
C LEU A 21 -12.33 9.13 -9.17
N LEU A 22 -11.53 10.11 -9.58
CA LEU A 22 -11.53 10.70 -10.90
C LEU A 22 -10.70 9.81 -11.83
N LEU A 23 -11.31 9.35 -12.93
CA LEU A 23 -10.66 8.54 -13.96
C LEU A 23 -10.92 9.11 -15.36
N SER A 24 -9.95 8.92 -16.25
CA SER A 24 -10.12 9.24 -17.67
C SER A 24 -11.12 8.28 -18.30
N GLN A 25 -12.19 8.78 -18.93
CA GLN A 25 -13.22 7.98 -19.59
C GLN A 25 -12.72 7.42 -20.93
N ARG A 26 -11.87 8.16 -21.65
CA ARG A 26 -11.18 7.72 -22.88
C ARG A 26 -9.66 7.82 -22.70
N PRO A 27 -9.01 6.87 -22.00
CA PRO A 27 -7.57 6.92 -21.70
C PRO A 27 -6.64 6.85 -22.92
N LEU A 28 -7.16 6.48 -24.10
CA LEU A 28 -6.40 6.44 -25.35
C LEU A 28 -6.56 7.74 -26.18
N ASP A 29 -7.43 8.65 -25.77
CA ASP A 29 -7.64 9.94 -26.44
C ASP A 29 -6.88 11.05 -25.73
N TYR A 30 -5.64 11.28 -26.17
CA TYR A 30 -4.79 12.35 -25.65
C TYR A 30 -5.25 13.76 -26.09
N ARG A 31 -6.19 13.87 -27.04
CA ARG A 31 -6.59 15.15 -27.66
C ARG A 31 -7.74 15.82 -26.92
N ALA A 32 -8.58 15.04 -26.25
CA ALA A 32 -9.71 15.54 -25.47
C ALA A 32 -9.88 14.71 -24.18
N PRO A 33 -9.03 14.94 -23.16
CA PRO A 33 -9.09 14.17 -21.93
C PRO A 33 -10.41 14.44 -21.22
N ASP A 34 -11.27 13.44 -21.20
CA ASP A 34 -12.54 13.42 -20.49
C ASP A 34 -12.32 12.70 -19.16
N TRP A 35 -12.30 13.45 -18.07
CA TRP A 35 -12.18 12.87 -16.74
C TRP A 35 -13.51 13.04 -16.02
N SER A 36 -13.98 11.99 -15.35
CA SER A 36 -15.16 12.08 -14.51
C SER A 36 -15.04 11.18 -13.29
N CYS A 37 -15.65 11.64 -12.20
CA CYS A 37 -15.65 10.89 -10.95
C CYS A 37 -16.54 9.66 -11.10
N GLN A 38 -16.04 8.50 -10.70
CA GLN A 38 -16.79 7.24 -10.74
C GLN A 38 -17.91 7.15 -9.69
N GLN A 39 -17.98 8.10 -8.75
CA GLN A 39 -18.99 8.13 -7.69
C GLN A 39 -20.04 9.22 -7.92
N CYS A 40 -19.63 10.49 -8.02
CA CYS A 40 -20.57 11.60 -8.22
C CYS A 40 -20.84 11.92 -9.70
N GLY A 41 -20.11 11.31 -10.64
CA GLY A 41 -20.27 11.55 -12.08
C GLY A 41 -19.76 12.90 -12.59
N GLN A 42 -19.30 13.79 -11.71
CA GLN A 42 -18.90 15.14 -12.08
C GLN A 42 -17.71 15.11 -13.07
N PRO A 43 -17.85 15.76 -14.25
CA PRO A 43 -16.75 15.89 -15.20
C PRO A 43 -15.73 16.90 -14.68
N GLN A 44 -14.46 16.70 -15.01
CA GLN A 44 -13.36 17.58 -14.61
C GLN A 44 -12.58 18.06 -15.82
N SER A 45 -12.14 19.32 -15.75
CA SER A 45 -11.34 19.91 -16.80
C SER A 45 -9.93 19.29 -16.83
N PRO A 46 -9.28 19.24 -18.01
CA PRO A 46 -7.88 18.84 -18.10
C PRO A 46 -6.94 19.65 -17.18
N ALA A 47 -7.21 20.95 -17.01
CA ALA A 47 -6.42 21.80 -16.13
C ALA A 47 -6.55 21.37 -14.66
N THR A 48 -7.76 21.02 -14.21
CA THR A 48 -8.00 20.49 -12.86
C THR A 48 -7.24 19.17 -12.65
N VAL A 49 -7.33 18.25 -13.62
CA VAL A 49 -6.62 16.95 -13.56
C VAL A 49 -5.11 17.15 -13.44
N VAL A 50 -4.53 18.04 -14.25
CA VAL A 50 -3.10 18.36 -14.19
C VAL A 50 -2.71 18.93 -12.83
N GLU A 51 -3.54 19.81 -12.25
CA GLU A 51 -3.26 20.34 -10.92
C GLU A 51 -3.35 19.28 -9.83
N LEU A 52 -4.36 18.39 -9.87
CA LEU A 52 -4.45 17.25 -8.96
C LEU A 52 -3.21 16.34 -9.07
N GLN A 53 -2.75 16.04 -10.28
CA GLN A 53 -1.51 15.28 -10.49
C GLN A 53 -0.28 15.99 -9.91
N ARG A 54 -0.17 17.31 -10.09
CA ARG A 54 0.90 18.12 -9.49
C ARG A 54 0.84 18.09 -7.97
N GLN A 55 -0.35 18.17 -7.37
CA GLN A 55 -0.53 18.05 -5.93
C GLN A 55 -0.04 16.69 -5.41
N GLN A 56 -0.39 15.59 -6.09
CA GLN A 56 0.14 14.25 -5.77
C GLN A 56 1.68 14.21 -5.86
N GLY A 57 2.26 14.85 -6.88
CA GLY A 57 3.71 14.99 -7.01
C GLY A 57 4.37 15.79 -5.88
N ARG A 58 3.75 16.88 -5.42
CA ARG A 58 4.23 17.67 -4.27
C ARG A 58 4.16 16.87 -2.97
N HIS A 59 3.10 16.09 -2.76
CA HIS A 59 3.01 15.19 -1.62
C HIS A 59 4.18 14.19 -1.63
N LEU A 60 4.43 13.54 -2.76
CA LEU A 60 5.52 12.57 -2.89
C LEU A 60 6.90 13.19 -2.67
N ALA A 61 7.13 14.41 -3.16
CA ALA A 61 8.40 15.11 -2.98
C ALA A 61 8.71 15.46 -1.51
N GLY A 62 7.71 15.50 -0.63
CA GLY A 62 7.88 15.77 0.80
C GLY A 62 8.08 14.54 1.66
N ILE A 63 8.03 13.32 1.10
CA ILE A 63 8.14 12.07 1.86
C ILE A 63 9.61 11.66 1.94
N ASP A 64 10.09 11.40 3.15
CA ASP A 64 11.34 10.70 3.35
C ASP A 64 11.12 9.20 3.17
N THR A 65 11.42 8.70 1.97
CA THR A 65 11.26 7.27 1.65
C THR A 65 12.32 6.37 2.30
N SER A 66 13.33 6.94 2.97
CA SER A 66 14.32 6.20 3.75
C SER A 66 13.87 5.94 5.19
N ASP A 67 12.78 6.57 5.63
CA ASP A 67 12.14 6.35 6.93
C ASP A 67 10.83 5.55 6.76
N PRO A 68 10.82 4.25 7.13
CA PRO A 68 9.63 3.41 7.06
C PRO A 68 8.43 3.97 7.82
N ASP A 69 8.66 4.56 8.99
CA ASP A 69 7.57 5.06 9.85
C ASP A 69 6.94 6.31 9.24
N HIS A 70 7.74 7.16 8.61
CA HIS A 70 7.24 8.31 7.86
C HIS A 70 6.38 7.86 6.66
N VAL A 71 6.80 6.83 5.92
CA VAL A 71 6.02 6.27 4.80
C VAL A 71 4.71 5.65 5.30
N ILE A 72 4.74 4.93 6.42
CA ILE A 72 3.55 4.32 7.04
C ILE A 72 2.56 5.40 7.46
N ALA A 73 3.03 6.45 8.14
CA ALA A 73 2.21 7.57 8.56
C ALA A 73 1.55 8.25 7.36
N PHE A 74 2.32 8.52 6.30
CA PHE A 74 1.79 9.12 5.07
C PHE A 74 0.67 8.28 4.42
N LEU A 75 0.87 6.97 4.32
CA LEU A 75 -0.14 6.06 3.75
C LEU A 75 -1.42 6.00 4.61
N ALA A 76 -1.29 6.16 5.94
CA ALA A 76 -2.43 6.17 6.86
C ALA A 76 -3.30 7.44 6.74
N GLU A 77 -2.72 8.58 6.34
CA GLU A 77 -3.42 9.86 6.20
C GLU A 77 -4.36 9.92 4.98
N ARG A 78 -4.28 8.94 4.06
CA ARG A 78 -5.14 8.85 2.86
C ARG A 78 -5.14 10.10 1.97
N ARG A 79 -4.06 10.89 1.98
CA ARG A 79 -3.89 12.06 1.08
C ARG A 79 -3.79 11.67 -0.40
N VAL A 80 -3.50 10.40 -0.66
CA VAL A 80 -3.43 9.80 -1.99
C VAL A 80 -4.39 8.59 -2.04
N PRO A 81 -5.00 8.29 -3.19
CA PRO A 81 -5.83 7.10 -3.34
C PRO A 81 -5.05 5.82 -3.02
N ASP A 82 -5.63 4.94 -2.20
CA ASP A 82 -4.94 3.72 -1.71
C ASP A 82 -4.54 2.73 -2.81
N THR A 83 -5.30 2.74 -3.91
CA THR A 83 -5.06 1.95 -5.12
C THR A 83 -4.36 2.75 -6.21
N GLY A 84 -4.14 4.05 -6.00
CA GLY A 84 -3.46 4.92 -6.95
C GLY A 84 -1.98 4.60 -7.04
N ILE A 85 -1.36 4.96 -8.17
CA ILE A 85 0.03 4.61 -8.48
C ILE A 85 1.02 5.07 -7.40
N VAL A 86 0.82 6.26 -6.81
CA VAL A 86 1.68 6.79 -5.74
C VAL A 86 1.63 5.90 -4.50
N ALA A 87 0.43 5.52 -4.04
CA ALA A 87 0.29 4.61 -2.91
C ALA A 87 0.95 3.26 -3.23
N VAL A 88 0.65 2.67 -4.39
CA VAL A 88 1.21 1.39 -4.80
C VAL A 88 2.74 1.41 -4.85
N GLN A 89 3.35 2.48 -5.36
CA GLN A 89 4.80 2.66 -5.38
C GLN A 89 5.40 2.75 -3.97
N LEU A 90 4.78 3.54 -3.07
CA LEU A 90 5.23 3.64 -1.68
C LEU A 90 5.10 2.30 -0.94
N LYS A 91 4.01 1.57 -1.13
CA LYS A 91 3.81 0.22 -0.56
C LYS A 91 4.87 -0.76 -1.06
N ALA A 92 5.20 -0.72 -2.35
CA ALA A 92 6.23 -1.57 -2.95
C ALA A 92 7.63 -1.23 -2.41
N GLY A 93 7.96 0.07 -2.33
CA GLY A 93 9.21 0.56 -1.76
C GLY A 93 9.36 0.14 -0.29
N LEU A 94 8.33 0.38 0.52
CA LEU A 94 8.30 0.00 1.93
C LEU A 94 8.47 -1.52 2.12
N ASN A 95 7.79 -2.35 1.32
CA ASN A 95 7.93 -3.80 1.43
C ASN A 95 9.37 -4.27 1.15
N LEU A 96 10.04 -3.66 0.16
CA LEU A 96 11.46 -3.93 -0.14
C LEU A 96 12.38 -3.42 0.98
N PHE A 97 12.12 -2.22 1.49
CA PHE A 97 12.98 -1.57 2.48
C PHE A 97 13.02 -2.29 3.82
N LEU A 98 11.86 -2.78 4.30
CA LEU A 98 11.68 -3.55 5.55
C LEU A 98 12.38 -4.92 5.58
N VAL A 99 13.32 -5.18 4.67
CA VAL A 99 14.14 -6.41 4.63
C VAL A 99 15.61 -6.11 4.37
N MET A 100 15.96 -4.89 3.92
CA MET A 100 17.32 -4.54 3.49
C MET A 100 18.10 -3.71 4.51
N VAL A 101 17.45 -3.13 5.52
CA VAL A 101 18.09 -2.25 6.51
C VAL A 101 18.25 -2.96 7.85
N ASP A 102 19.43 -2.86 8.45
CA ASP A 102 19.70 -3.37 9.80
C ASP A 102 18.77 -2.68 10.81
N GLY A 103 18.22 -3.45 11.76
CA GLY A 103 17.14 -2.99 12.65
C GLY A 103 15.74 -3.22 12.07
N TYR A 104 15.64 -3.58 10.79
CA TYR A 104 14.40 -3.98 10.12
C TYR A 104 14.50 -5.39 9.53
N LYS A 105 15.43 -6.24 9.98
CA LYS A 105 15.38 -7.66 9.58
C LYS A 105 14.06 -8.25 10.07
N LEU A 106 13.58 -9.26 9.36
CA LEU A 106 12.25 -9.83 9.62
C LEU A 106 12.01 -10.22 11.10
N HIS A 107 13.04 -10.75 11.78
CA HIS A 107 12.97 -11.13 13.19
C HIS A 107 13.11 -9.96 14.17
N GLU A 108 13.59 -8.80 13.71
CA GLU A 108 13.76 -7.55 14.46
C GLU A 108 12.51 -6.66 14.39
N LEU A 109 11.63 -6.88 13.39
CA LEU A 109 10.41 -6.09 13.21
C LEU A 109 9.48 -6.16 14.44
N SER A 110 8.87 -5.03 14.80
CA SER A 110 7.75 -5.02 15.75
C SER A 110 6.55 -5.80 15.19
N ASP A 111 5.61 -6.19 16.05
CA ASP A 111 4.37 -6.85 15.61
C ASP A 111 3.52 -5.91 14.73
N GLU A 112 3.56 -4.61 15.01
CA GLU A 112 2.96 -3.55 14.22
C GLU A 112 3.56 -3.50 12.82
N HIS A 113 4.90 -3.47 12.71
CA HIS A 113 5.59 -3.49 11.41
C HIS A 113 5.34 -4.80 10.65
N LEU A 114 5.26 -5.95 11.32
CA LEU A 114 4.88 -7.22 10.68
C LEU A 114 3.45 -7.20 10.12
N LYS A 115 2.50 -6.61 10.85
CA LYS A 115 1.12 -6.42 10.36
C LYS A 115 1.09 -5.50 9.14
N VAL A 116 1.84 -4.41 9.18
CA VAL A 116 1.98 -3.49 8.03
C VAL A 116 2.58 -4.23 6.84
N LYS A 117 3.69 -4.96 7.02
CA LYS A 117 4.35 -5.72 5.94
C LYS A 117 3.41 -6.74 5.31
N GLU A 118 2.66 -7.49 6.12
CA GLU A 118 1.65 -8.43 5.61
C GLU A 118 0.61 -7.70 4.76
N LYS A 119 0.07 -6.58 5.25
CA LYS A 119 -0.90 -5.76 4.51
C LYS A 119 -0.32 -5.29 3.18
N MET A 120 0.92 -4.78 3.16
CA MET A 120 1.57 -4.30 1.93
C MET A 120 1.69 -5.42 0.90
N CYS A 121 2.15 -6.61 1.30
CA CYS A 121 2.26 -7.76 0.41
C CYS A 121 0.89 -8.13 -0.20
N ARG A 122 -0.17 -8.18 0.62
CA ARG A 122 -1.52 -8.51 0.16
C ARG A 122 -2.08 -7.46 -0.79
N ASP A 123 -1.90 -6.17 -0.46
CA ASP A 123 -2.32 -5.06 -1.31
C ASP A 123 -1.63 -5.12 -2.69
N LEU A 124 -0.31 -5.35 -2.70
CA LEU A 124 0.47 -5.46 -3.93
C LEU A 124 0.06 -6.67 -4.78
N LEU A 125 -0.15 -7.84 -4.16
CA LEU A 125 -0.65 -9.03 -4.85
C LEU A 125 -2.04 -8.80 -5.45
N SER A 126 -2.93 -8.13 -4.72
CA SER A 126 -4.26 -7.75 -5.21
C SER A 126 -4.19 -6.84 -6.46
N VAL A 127 -3.28 -5.85 -6.45
CA VAL A 127 -3.03 -5.00 -7.63
C VAL A 127 -2.50 -5.83 -8.80
N MET A 128 -1.52 -6.73 -8.56
CA MET A 128 -0.96 -7.59 -9.59
C MET A 128 -2.01 -8.52 -10.21
N ASP A 129 -2.91 -9.08 -9.40
CA ASP A 129 -4.00 -9.93 -9.85
C ASP A 129 -5.00 -9.15 -10.71
N LYS A 130 -5.38 -7.93 -10.30
CA LYS A 130 -6.24 -7.05 -11.11
C LYS A 130 -5.61 -6.72 -12.45
N LEU A 131 -4.32 -6.41 -12.47
CA LEU A 131 -3.56 -6.14 -13.71
C LEU A 131 -3.30 -7.40 -14.55
N LYS A 132 -3.70 -8.58 -14.07
CA LYS A 132 -3.43 -9.87 -14.70
C LYS A 132 -1.93 -10.07 -14.97
N ILE A 133 -1.09 -9.57 -14.06
CA ILE A 133 0.35 -9.83 -14.11
C ILE A 133 0.53 -11.33 -13.89
N GLY A 134 1.05 -12.00 -14.93
CA GLY A 134 1.31 -13.43 -14.92
C GLY A 134 2.42 -13.84 -13.95
N ASN A 135 3.00 -15.02 -14.16
CA ASN A 135 4.10 -15.55 -13.36
C ASN A 135 5.41 -14.78 -13.62
N THR A 136 5.48 -13.59 -13.06
CA THR A 136 6.66 -12.73 -13.11
C THR A 136 7.52 -12.93 -11.88
N ARG A 137 8.82 -12.64 -12.00
CA ARG A 137 9.74 -12.59 -10.86
C ARG A 137 9.21 -11.66 -9.76
N LEU A 138 8.62 -10.53 -10.13
CA LEU A 138 8.04 -9.57 -9.19
C LEU A 138 6.93 -10.20 -8.33
N LYS A 139 5.98 -10.90 -8.95
CA LYS A 139 4.91 -11.60 -8.23
C LYS A 139 5.47 -12.71 -7.33
N GLY A 140 6.45 -13.47 -7.83
CA GLY A 140 7.14 -14.49 -7.03
C GLY A 140 7.82 -13.93 -5.77
N LEU A 141 8.52 -12.80 -5.90
CA LEU A 141 9.15 -12.12 -4.76
C LEU A 141 8.12 -11.64 -3.73
N ASN A 142 7.00 -11.07 -4.16
CA ASN A 142 5.94 -10.62 -3.24
C ASN A 142 5.26 -11.79 -2.51
N VAL A 143 5.03 -12.92 -3.19
CA VAL A 143 4.51 -14.14 -2.54
C VAL A 143 5.53 -14.68 -1.53
N PHE A 144 6.81 -14.68 -1.87
CA PHE A 144 7.88 -15.11 -0.98
C PHE A 144 7.98 -14.23 0.27
N ASP A 145 7.91 -12.91 0.13
CA ASP A 145 7.89 -11.96 1.24
C ASP A 145 6.68 -12.17 2.16
N LEU A 146 5.49 -12.42 1.57
CA LEU A 146 4.30 -12.75 2.34
C LEU A 146 4.49 -14.06 3.13
N HIS A 147 5.02 -15.09 2.50
CA HIS A 147 5.31 -16.37 3.16
C HIS A 147 6.26 -16.20 4.35
N GLN A 148 7.35 -15.46 4.17
CA GLN A 148 8.30 -15.18 5.25
C GLN A 148 7.62 -14.43 6.40
N THR A 149 6.85 -13.39 6.09
CA THR A 149 6.11 -12.60 7.08
C THR A 149 5.13 -13.45 7.89
N LEU A 150 4.36 -14.31 7.22
CA LEU A 150 3.43 -15.23 7.88
C LEU A 150 4.15 -16.28 8.73
N SER A 151 5.29 -16.78 8.26
CA SER A 151 6.12 -17.74 8.99
C SER A 151 6.68 -17.14 10.28
N GLU A 152 7.14 -15.89 10.24
CA GLU A 152 7.62 -15.19 11.43
C GLU A 152 6.49 -14.93 12.44
N LYS A 153 5.31 -14.48 11.97
CA LYS A 153 4.13 -14.32 12.84
C LYS A 153 3.76 -15.65 13.52
N MET A 154 3.75 -16.75 12.77
CA MET A 154 3.49 -18.09 13.31
C MET A 154 4.55 -18.51 14.33
N ARG A 155 5.83 -18.19 14.09
CA ARG A 155 6.92 -18.47 15.03
C ARG A 155 6.71 -17.76 16.37
N ARG A 156 6.29 -16.48 16.34
CA ARG A 156 5.98 -15.69 17.56
C ARG A 156 4.81 -16.28 18.35
N ILE A 157 3.71 -16.63 17.67
CA ILE A 157 2.55 -17.29 18.31
C ILE A 157 2.96 -18.58 19.03
N LYS A 158 3.72 -19.44 18.34
CA LYS A 158 4.21 -20.70 18.95
C LYS A 158 5.09 -20.45 20.17
N LEU A 159 5.95 -19.44 20.13
CA LEU A 159 6.77 -19.08 21.29
C LEU A 159 5.90 -18.61 22.45
N GLU A 160 4.92 -17.73 22.21
CA GLU A 160 4.00 -17.30 23.26
C GLU A 160 3.22 -18.47 23.88
N GLU A 161 2.72 -19.40 23.07
CA GLU A 161 2.03 -20.61 23.56
C GLU A 161 2.93 -21.50 24.41
N VAL A 162 4.21 -21.63 24.06
CA VAL A 162 5.20 -22.40 24.82
C VAL A 162 5.61 -21.69 26.12
N TRP A 163 5.76 -20.35 26.10
CA TRP A 163 6.20 -19.57 27.26
C TRP A 163 5.06 -19.23 28.24
N ARG A 164 3.80 -19.15 27.77
CA ARG A 164 2.62 -18.87 28.61
C ARG A 164 2.52 -19.80 29.85
N PRO A 165 2.65 -21.14 29.72
CA PRO A 165 2.67 -22.03 30.88
C PRO A 165 3.84 -21.76 31.84
N ILE A 166 5.03 -21.44 31.31
CA ILE A 166 6.25 -21.25 32.11
C ILE A 166 6.16 -19.97 32.94
N ILE A 167 5.64 -18.88 32.36
CA ILE A 167 5.44 -17.60 33.06
C ILE A 167 4.37 -17.73 34.14
N ILE A 168 3.26 -18.42 33.86
CA ILE A 168 2.18 -18.64 34.83
C ILE A 168 2.65 -19.50 36.02
N LEU A 169 3.57 -20.44 35.79
CA LEU A 169 4.16 -21.27 36.84
C LEU A 169 5.29 -20.57 37.62
N GLY A 170 5.90 -19.53 37.06
CA GLY A 170 7.05 -18.82 37.63
C GLY A 170 6.73 -17.76 38.70
N TRP A 171 5.45 -17.46 38.98
CA TRP A 171 5.02 -16.44 39.97
C TRP A 171 4.38 -17.05 41.23
N LYS A 172 4.58 -18.36 41.49
CA LYS A 172 4.12 -19.03 42.71
C LYS A 172 5.21 -19.30 43.76
N LEU A 173 6.41 -18.76 43.58
CA LEU A 173 7.54 -18.94 44.50
C LEU A 173 8.27 -17.61 44.74
N LEU A 174 7.57 -16.60 45.25
CA LEU A 174 8.12 -15.50 46.05
C LEU A 174 7.03 -14.99 46.99
#